data_AF-A0A2V9TIA9-F1
#
_entry.id   AF-A0A2V9TIA9-F1
#
_cell.length_a   1.000
_cell.length_b   1.000
_cell.length_c   1.000
_cell.angle_alpha   90.00
_cell.angle_beta   90.00
_cell.angle_gamma   90.00
#
_symmetry.space_group_name_H-M   'P 1'
#
loop_
_entity.id
_entity.type
_entity.pdbx_description
1 polymer ?
#
loop_
_entity_poly.entity_id
_entity_poly.type
_entity_poly.pdbx_seq_one_letter_code
_entity_poly.pdbx_strand_id
1 'polypeptide(L)' 'MTRLLGSETVLKIRDIVKDNVARFSFYRAVEVDGTKYKFPVSLEDLGTATLLAEHKAITLMRYIRKALEDKTFVKA' A
#
# COMPACT_ATOMS: atom_id res chain seq x y z
N MET A 1 27.82 -24.70 11.94
CA MET A 1 28.15 -23.26 12.04
C MET A 1 27.30 -22.54 10.99
N THR A 2 26.13 -22.04 11.37
CA THR A 2 25.22 -21.34 10.45
C THR A 2 24.77 -20.06 11.14
N ARG A 3 25.13 -18.92 10.55
CA ARG A 3 24.83 -17.56 11.02
C ARG A 3 23.67 -17.06 10.16
N LEU A 4 22.53 -16.71 10.75
CA LEU A 4 21.41 -15.98 10.09
C LEU A 4 20.79 -15.07 11.16
N LEU A 5 21.18 -13.79 11.21
CA LEU A 5 20.65 -12.62 10.49
C LEU A 5 19.57 -11.91 11.32
N GLY A 6 19.75 -10.59 11.44
CA GLY A 6 19.14 -9.70 12.43
C GLY A 6 17.63 -9.57 12.35
N SER A 7 17.06 -9.07 13.46
CA SER A 7 15.64 -8.83 13.69
C SER A 7 14.95 -8.09 12.54
N GLU A 8 13.91 -8.70 11.96
CA GLU A 8 12.98 -8.03 11.05
C GLU A 8 12.29 -6.86 11.77
N THR A 9 12.56 -5.64 11.32
CA THR A 9 11.84 -4.45 11.77
C THR A 9 10.45 -4.44 11.14
N VAL A 10 9.41 -4.69 11.95
CA VAL A 10 8.02 -4.59 11.50
C VAL A 10 7.71 -3.13 11.14
N LEU A 11 7.46 -2.86 9.85
CA LEU A 11 7.05 -1.54 9.36
C LEU A 11 5.70 -1.13 9.96
N LYS A 12 5.61 0.07 10.55
CA LYS A 12 4.38 0.58 11.15
C LYS A 12 3.59 1.40 10.12
N ILE A 13 2.26 1.26 10.13
CA ILE A 13 1.35 1.95 9.19
C ILE A 13 1.49 3.48 9.21
N ARG A 14 1.87 4.07 10.35
CA ARG A 14 2.10 5.51 10.46
C ARG A 14 3.19 5.99 9.51
N ASP A 15 4.26 5.20 9.39
CA ASP A 15 5.43 5.55 8.59
C ASP A 15 5.10 5.36 7.08
N ILE A 16 4.18 4.43 6.77
CA ILE A 16 3.55 4.26 5.44
C ILE A 16 2.80 5.51 4.97
N VAL A 17 1.99 6.12 5.83
CA VAL A 17 1.03 7.15 5.39
C VAL A 17 1.53 8.59 5.51
N LYS A 18 2.55 8.84 6.33
CA LYS A 18 3.00 10.20 6.62
C LYS A 18 3.84 10.73 5.45
N ASP A 19 3.36 11.82 4.84
CA ASP A 19 4.05 12.60 3.81
C ASP A 19 4.32 11.90 2.46
N ASN A 20 3.69 10.75 2.18
CA ASN A 20 3.84 10.04 0.92
C ASN A 20 2.69 10.21 -0.09
N VAL A 21 2.98 10.01 -1.37
CA VAL A 21 2.04 10.12 -2.49
C VAL A 21 1.84 8.77 -3.18
N ALA A 22 0.60 8.51 -3.62
CA ALA A 22 0.19 7.31 -4.33
C ALA A 22 -0.14 7.58 -5.81
N ARG A 23 0.46 6.83 -6.76
CA ARG A 23 0.26 6.99 -8.22
C ARG A 23 -0.40 5.77 -8.87
N PHE A 24 -1.17 6.02 -9.93
CA PHE A 24 -1.96 5.00 -10.64
C PHE A 24 -1.28 4.35 -11.84
N SER A 25 -1.04 3.04 -11.77
CA SER A 25 -0.63 2.21 -12.92
C SER A 25 -1.20 0.80 -12.78
N PHE A 26 -2.46 0.56 -13.20
CA PHE A 26 -3.21 -0.71 -13.11
C PHE A 26 -3.37 -1.34 -11.70
N TYR A 27 -2.54 -0.95 -10.74
CA TYR A 27 -2.56 -1.20 -9.31
C TYR A 27 -2.47 0.16 -8.62
N ARG A 28 -3.16 0.34 -7.49
CA ARG A 28 -2.93 1.55 -6.69
C ARG A 28 -1.54 1.39 -6.09
N ALA A 29 -0.65 2.37 -6.29
CA ALA A 29 0.68 2.34 -5.70
C ALA A 29 0.84 3.47 -4.70
N VAL A 30 1.48 3.25 -3.55
CA VAL A 30 1.82 4.27 -2.56
C VAL A 30 3.32 4.19 -2.28
N GLU A 31 3.98 5.34 -2.21
CA GLU A 31 5.37 5.40 -1.73
C GLU A 31 5.39 5.42 -0.20
N VAL A 32 6.42 4.87 0.43
CA VAL A 32 6.62 4.82 1.87
C VAL A 32 8.11 4.86 2.12
N ASP A 33 8.62 5.91 2.75
CA ASP A 33 10.05 5.99 3.07
C ASP A 33 10.94 5.67 1.85
N GLY A 34 10.56 6.19 0.67
CA GLY A 34 11.24 5.95 -0.61
C GLY A 34 10.99 4.57 -1.25
N THR A 35 10.20 3.71 -0.62
CA THR A 35 9.83 2.39 -1.15
C THR A 35 8.42 2.43 -1.72
N LYS A 36 8.26 2.03 -2.98
CA LYS A 36 6.93 1.91 -3.61
C LYS A 36 6.30 0.56 -3.30
N TYR A 37 5.02 0.60 -2.97
CA TYR A 37 4.16 -0.56 -2.78
C TYR A 37 2.97 -0.50 -3.71
N LYS A 38 2.45 -1.65 -4.10
CA LYS A 38 1.25 -1.83 -4.91
C LYS A 38 0.21 -2.62 -4.12
N PHE A 39 -1.05 -2.29 -4.32
CA PHE A 39 -2.18 -3.04 -3.79
C PHE A 39 -3.35 -3.07 -4.77
N PRO A 40 -4.09 -4.18 -4.81
CA PRO A 40 -5.29 -4.27 -5.62
C PRO A 40 -6.44 -3.52 -4.96
N VAL A 41 -7.37 -3.04 -5.80
CA VAL A 41 -8.73 -2.66 -5.38
C VAL A 41 -9.66 -3.44 -6.28
N SER A 42 -10.54 -4.25 -5.70
CA SER A 42 -11.51 -5.00 -6.50
C SER A 42 -12.44 -4.02 -7.23
N LEU A 43 -12.77 -4.31 -8.48
CA LEU A 43 -13.69 -3.47 -9.25
C LEU A 43 -15.09 -3.44 -8.60
N GLU A 44 -15.49 -4.53 -7.96
CA GLU A 44 -16.77 -4.62 -7.24
C GLU A 44 -16.83 -3.67 -6.03
N ASP A 45 -15.67 -3.40 -5.42
CA ASP A 45 -15.52 -2.53 -4.26
C ASP A 45 -15.54 -1.04 -4.66
N LEU A 46 -15.36 -0.71 -5.95
CA LEU A 46 -15.33 0.67 -6.45
C LEU A 46 -16.72 1.30 -6.57
N GLY A 47 -17.75 0.51 -6.86
CA GLY A 47 -19.11 1.03 -7.09
C GLY A 47 -19.14 2.17 -8.12
N THR A 48 -19.58 3.35 -7.70
CA THR A 48 -19.65 4.58 -8.52
C THR A 48 -18.45 5.53 -8.32
N ALA A 49 -17.38 5.08 -7.67
CA ALA A 49 -16.23 5.92 -7.37
C ALA A 49 -15.48 6.35 -8.64
N THR A 50 -15.17 7.64 -8.73
CA THR A 50 -14.36 8.18 -9.83
C THR A 50 -12.90 7.76 -9.69
N LEU A 51 -12.36 7.14 -10.74
CA LEU A 51 -10.96 6.71 -10.80
C LEU A 51 -10.06 7.87 -11.23
N LEU A 52 -9.80 8.78 -10.30
CA LEU A 52 -8.82 9.84 -10.49
C LEU A 52 -7.40 9.27 -10.63
N ALA A 53 -6.54 10.03 -11.33
CA ALA A 53 -5.12 9.70 -11.49
C ALA A 53 -4.37 9.67 -10.15
N GLU A 54 -4.81 10.46 -9.18
CA GLU A 54 -4.23 10.52 -7.84
C GLU A 54 -5.33 10.61 -6.79
N HIS A 55 -5.11 9.97 -5.65
CA HIS A 55 -5.96 10.01 -4.46
C HIS A 55 -5.08 10.22 -3.23
N LYS A 56 -5.58 10.91 -2.22
CA LYS A 56 -4.92 10.91 -0.91
C LYS A 56 -4.93 9.49 -0.36
N ALA A 57 -3.79 8.99 0.13
CA ALA A 57 -3.71 7.61 0.62
C ALA A 57 -4.77 7.28 1.71
N ILE A 58 -5.13 8.26 2.54
CA ILE A 58 -6.16 8.11 3.58
C ILE A 58 -7.55 7.75 3.01
N THR A 59 -7.91 8.23 1.81
CA THR A 59 -9.19 7.87 1.18
C THR A 59 -9.20 6.41 0.72
N LEU A 60 -8.02 5.81 0.56
CA LEU A 60 -7.82 4.41 0.19
C LEU A 60 -7.54 3.51 1.41
N MET A 61 -7.59 4.03 2.64
CA MET A 61 -7.22 3.31 3.86
C MET A 61 -7.97 1.97 4.01
N ARG A 62 -9.27 1.93 3.66
CA ARG A 62 -10.06 0.70 3.66
C ARG A 62 -9.41 -0.40 2.82
N TYR A 63 -8.98 -0.06 1.61
CA TYR A 63 -8.39 -1.02 0.68
C TYR A 63 -6.96 -1.39 1.05
N ILE A 64 -6.18 -0.42 1.54
CA ILE A 64 -4.84 -0.68 2.07
C ILE A 64 -4.91 -1.66 3.24
N ARG A 65 -5.86 -1.47 4.16
CA ARG A 65 -6.08 -2.37 5.29
C ARG A 65 -6.43 -3.79 4.83
N LYS A 66 -7.42 -3.91 3.94
CA LYS A 66 -7.81 -5.19 3.34
C LYS A 66 -6.62 -5.88 2.65
N ALA A 67 -5.82 -5.15 1.89
CA ALA A 67 -4.64 -5.70 1.22
C ALA A 67 -3.54 -6.17 2.18
N LEU A 68 -3.39 -5.53 3.35
CA LEU A 68 -2.47 -5.99 4.39
C LEU A 68 -2.98 -7.28 5.06
N GLU A 69 -4.27 -7.35 5.37
CA GLU A 69 -4.93 -8.54 5.93
C GLU A 69 -4.83 -9.73 4.96
N ASP A 70 -5.07 -9.48 3.67
CA ASP A 70 -5.03 -10.47 2.59
C ASP A 70 -3.61 -10.78 2.09
N LYS A 71 -2.58 -10.09 2.62
CA LYS A 71 -1.17 -10.21 2.19
C LYS A 71 -0.94 -9.90 0.69
N THR A 72 -1.73 -8.99 0.13
CA THR A 72 -1.65 -8.52 -1.26
C THR A 72 -1.04 -7.13 -1.40
N PHE A 73 -0.64 -6.49 -0.30
CA PHE A 73 0.15 -5.26 -0.28
C PHE A 73 1.64 -5.59 -0.47
N VAL A 74 2.16 -5.42 -1.69
CA VAL A 74 3.50 -5.91 -2.08
C VAL A 74 4.40 -4.81 -2.60
N LYS A 75 5.73 -4.99 -2.47
CA LYS A 75 6.71 -4.04 -3.03
C LYS A 75 6.59 -3.98 -4.56
N ALA A 76 6.64 -2.77 -5.09
CA ALA A 76 6.37 -2.46 -6.50
C ALA A 76 7.52 -2.75 -7.46
#